data_AF-A0A535Z415-F1
#
_entry.id   AF-A0A535Z415-F1
#
_cell.length_a   1.000
_cell.length_b   1.000
_cell.length_c   1.000
_cell.angle_alpha   90.00
_cell.angle_beta   90.00
_cell.angle_gamma   90.00
#
_symmetry.space_group_name_H-M   'P 1'
#
loop_
_entity.id
_entity.type
_entity.pdbx_description
1 polymer ?
#
loop_
_entity_poly.entity_id
_entity_poly.type
_entity_poly.pdbx_seq_one_letter_code
_entity_poly.pdbx_strand_id
1 'polypeptide(L)' 'MQQVLGALIGVPATILVAGGLGLIGVTIFTRLIARRGREPIGWAQLALGLLMFAAGALLVELDIVLFGAA' A
#
# COMPACT_ATOMS: atom_id res chain seq x y z
N MET A 1 25.63 -4.80 -7.92
CA MET A 1 25.16 -3.58 -7.23
C MET A 1 23.73 -3.21 -7.62
N GLN A 2 23.37 -3.28 -8.91
CA GLN A 2 22.03 -2.99 -9.40
C GLN A 2 20.93 -3.83 -8.73
N GLN A 3 21.15 -5.13 -8.52
CA GLN A 3 20.21 -6.00 -7.77
C GLN A 3 20.04 -5.63 -6.29
N VAL A 4 21.09 -5.12 -5.64
CA VAL A 4 21.02 -4.69 -4.23
C VAL A 4 20.27 -3.37 -4.10
N LEU A 5 20.46 -2.46 -5.05
CA LEU A 5 19.73 -1.19 -5.14
C LEU A 5 18.25 -1.40 -5.47
N GLY A 6 17.93 -2.30 -6.41
CA GLY A 6 16.55 -2.71 -6.70
C GLY A 6 15.89 -3.40 -5.49
N ALA A 7 16.59 -4.27 -4.77
CA ALA A 7 16.06 -4.87 -3.55
C ALA A 7 15.81 -3.84 -2.43
N LEU A 8 16.67 -2.82 -2.30
CA LEU A 8 16.53 -1.76 -1.30
C LEU A 8 15.31 -0.86 -1.54
N ILE A 9 14.88 -0.69 -2.80
CA ILE A 9 13.74 0.16 -3.18
C ILE A 9 12.47 -0.68 -3.34
N GLY A 10 12.58 -1.83 -3.99
CA GLY A 10 11.47 -2.75 -4.25
C GLY A 10 10.86 -3.35 -2.97
N VAL A 11 11.67 -3.72 -1.97
CA VAL A 11 11.13 -4.31 -0.73
C VAL A 11 10.26 -3.29 0.05
N PRO A 12 10.72 -2.05 0.33
CA PRO A 12 9.86 -1.02 0.92
C PRO A 12 8.61 -0.69 0.09
N ALA A 13 8.75 -0.62 -1.23
CA ALA A 13 7.63 -0.37 -2.13
C ALA A 13 6.54 -1.44 -1.99
N THR A 14 6.94 -2.71 -1.95
CA THR A 14 6.03 -3.85 -1.79
C THR A 14 5.33 -3.81 -0.43
N ILE A 15 6.04 -3.46 0.64
CA ILE A 15 5.46 -3.32 2.00
C ILE A 15 4.43 -2.18 2.03
N LEU A 16 4.72 -1.05 1.40
CA LEU A 16 3.80 0.09 1.29
C LEU A 16 2.53 -0.28 0.51
N VAL A 17 2.67 -0.97 -0.62
CA VAL A 17 1.54 -1.45 -1.44
C VAL A 17 0.67 -2.43 -0.63
N ALA A 18 1.28 -3.45 -0.03
CA ALA A 18 0.56 -4.45 0.75
C ALA A 18 -0.13 -3.85 1.99
N GLY A 19 0.56 -2.96 2.72
CA GLY A 19 0.01 -2.26 3.87
C GLY A 19 -1.14 -1.31 3.51
N GLY A 20 -0.98 -0.56 2.41
CA GLY A 20 -2.01 0.33 1.88
C GLY A 20 -3.27 -0.43 1.45
N LEU A 21 -3.10 -1.52 0.69
CA LEU A 21 -4.19 -2.43 0.31
C LEU A 21 -4.88 -3.05 1.52
N GLY A 22 -4.11 -3.47 2.53
CA GLY A 22 -4.65 -4.02 3.77
C GLY A 22 -5.53 -3.03 4.53
N LEU A 23 -5.08 -1.77 4.65
CA LEU A 23 -5.82 -0.69 5.28
C LEU A 23 -7.11 -0.33 4.50
N ILE A 24 -7.02 -0.25 3.18
CA ILE A 24 -8.19 0.00 2.32
C ILE A 24 -9.18 -1.15 2.46
N GLY A 25 -8.71 -2.39 2.32
CA GLY A 25 -9.51 -3.61 2.39
C GLY A 25 -10.22 -3.76 3.72
N VAL A 26 -9.51 -3.59 4.84
CA VAL A 26 -10.13 -3.68 6.18
C VAL A 26 -11.12 -2.54 6.41
N THR A 27 -10.83 -1.32 5.93
CA THR A 27 -11.75 -0.18 6.08
C THR A 27 -13.06 -0.42 5.30
N ILE A 28 -12.94 -0.92 4.07
CA ILE A 28 -14.09 -1.30 3.23
C ILE A 28 -14.86 -2.45 3.87
N PHE A 29 -14.18 -3.52 4.30
CA PHE A 29 -14.77 -4.68 4.96
C PHE A 29 -15.57 -4.28 6.20
N THR A 30 -14.97 -3.44 7.06
CA THR A 30 -15.61 -3.01 8.31
C THR A 30 -16.87 -2.17 8.03
N ARG A 31 -16.88 -1.40 6.94
CA ARG A 31 -18.05 -0.58 6.54
C ARG A 31 -19.16 -1.37 5.85
N LEU A 32 -18.80 -2.31 4.99
CA LEU A 32 -19.77 -3.09 4.22
C LEU A 32 -20.36 -4.25 5.03
N ILE A 33 -19.51 -4.97 5.76
CA ILE A 33 -19.87 -6.25 6.39
C ILE A 33 -20.03 -6.11 7.91
N ALA A 34 -19.18 -5.32 8.58
CA ALA A 34 -19.20 -5.21 10.04
C ALA A 34 -20.21 -4.17 10.59
N ARG A 35 -21.44 -4.13 10.03
CA ARG A 35 -22.52 -3.23 10.49
C ARG A 35 -23.11 -3.57 11.87
N ARG A 36 -22.65 -4.63 12.54
CA ARG A 36 -23.15 -5.06 13.86
C ARG A 36 -22.29 -4.48 14.99
N GLY A 37 -22.59 -3.23 15.38
CA GLY A 37 -22.25 -2.70 16.71
C GLY A 37 -20.82 -2.22 16.96
N ARG A 38 -19.97 -2.11 15.92
CA ARG A 38 -18.66 -1.45 16.03
C ARG A 38 -18.64 -0.22 15.15
N GLU A 39 -18.11 0.90 15.68
CA GLU A 39 -17.94 2.11 14.88
C GLU A 39 -17.04 1.80 13.68
N PRO A 40 -17.44 2.20 12.47
CA PRO A 40 -16.67 1.92 11.27
C PRO A 40 -15.31 2.63 11.36
N ILE A 41 -14.28 1.96 10.83
CA ILE A 41 -12.97 2.59 10.63
C ILE A 41 -13.17 3.92 9.87
N GLY A 42 -12.60 4.99 10.42
CA GLY A 42 -12.77 6.36 9.97
C GLY A 42 -12.23 6.59 8.55
N TRP A 43 -12.69 7.68 7.92
CA TRP A 43 -12.21 8.06 6.59
C TRP A 43 -10.70 8.38 6.58
N ALA A 44 -10.13 8.75 7.73
CA ALA A 44 -8.70 9.00 7.89
C ALA A 44 -7.84 7.76 7.61
N GLN A 45 -8.27 6.57 8.07
CA GLN A 45 -7.55 5.32 7.81
C GLN A 45 -7.65 4.88 6.34
N LEU A 46 -8.78 5.15 5.68
CA LEU A 46 -8.91 4.95 4.23
C LEU A 46 -7.94 5.87 3.47
N ALA A 47 -7.90 7.15 3.84
CA ALA A 47 -6.99 8.12 3.24
C ALA A 47 -5.52 7.73 3.47
N LEU A 48 -5.18 7.28 4.68
CA LEU A 48 -3.85 6.76 5.01
C LEU A 48 -3.50 5.54 4.15
N GLY A 49 -4.40 4.55 4.07
CA GLY A 49 -4.19 3.37 3.22
C GLY A 49 -4.01 3.74 1.74
N LEU A 50 -4.78 4.70 1.24
CA LEU A 50 -4.65 5.21 -0.12
C LEU A 50 -3.31 5.93 -0.35
N LEU A 51 -2.86 6.76 0.60
CA LEU A 51 -1.56 7.44 0.52
C LEU A 51 -0.40 6.43 0.56
N MET A 52 -0.47 5.44 1.44
CA MET A 52 0.53 4.37 1.52
C MET A 52 0.57 3.55 0.22
N PHE A 53 -0.60 3.21 -0.33
CA PHE A 53 -0.70 2.50 -1.60
C PHE A 53 -0.13 3.33 -2.76
N ALA A 54 -0.50 4.61 -2.85
CA ALA A 54 0.00 5.51 -3.90
C ALA A 54 1.53 5.69 -3.80
N ALA A 55 2.07 5.90 -2.60
CA ALA A 55 3.50 6.00 -2.37
C ALA A 55 4.24 4.69 -2.75
N GLY A 56 3.68 3.54 -2.36
CA GLY A 56 4.23 2.24 -2.75
C GLY A 56 4.20 2.02 -4.26
N ALA A 57 3.09 2.35 -4.92
CA ALA A 57 2.95 2.23 -6.38
C ALA A 57 3.96 3.14 -7.12
N LEU A 58 4.14 4.38 -6.67
CA LEU A 58 5.15 5.29 -7.22
C LEU A 58 6.57 4.76 -7.05
N LEU A 59 6.88 4.14 -5.90
CA LEU A 59 8.19 3.53 -5.68
C LEU A 59 8.41 2.32 -6.59
N VAL A 60 7.38 1.50 -6.83
CA VAL A 60 7.44 0.39 -7.81
C VAL A 60 7.65 0.94 -9.21
N GLU A 61 6.94 1.99 -9.61
CA GLU A 61 7.09 2.60 -10.93
C GLU A 61 8.50 3.19 -11.12
N LEU A 62 9.03 3.87 -10.10
CA LEU A 62 10.41 4.34 -10.07
C LEU A 62 11.41 3.19 -10.19
N ASP A 63 11.20 2.08 -9.49
CA ASP A 63 12.06 0.89 -9.57
C ASP A 63 12.08 0.32 -11.00
N ILE A 64 10.91 0.19 -11.62
CA ILE A 64 10.76 -0.28 -13.00
C ILE A 64 11.46 0.66 -13.99
N VAL A 65 11.28 1.98 -13.84
CA VAL A 65 11.88 2.98 -14.75
C VAL A 65 13.40 3.04 -14.60
N LEU A 66 13.91 2.96 -13.37
CA LEU A 66 15.34 3.11 -13.07
C LEU A 66 16.14 1.85 -13.34
N PHE A 67 15.56 0.67 -13.11
CA PHE A 67 16.31 -0.59 -13.17
C PHE A 67 15.84 -1.53 -14.28
N GLY A 68 14.72 -1.22 -14.95
CA GLY A 68 14.02 -2.15 -15.82
C GLY A 68 13.35 -3.24 -14.98
N ALA A 69 12.18 -3.74 -15.39
CA ALA A 69 11.53 -4.85 -14.70
C ALA A 69 12.55 -5.99 -14.50
N ALA A 70 12.98 -6.18 -13.24
CA ALA A 70 13.93 -7.19 -12.83
C ALA A 70 13.30 -8.58 -12.85
#